data_AF-G5A1G3-F1
#
_entry.id   AF-G5A1G3-F1
#
_cell.length_a   1.000
_cell.length_b   1.000
_cell.length_c   1.000
_cell.angle_alpha   90.00
_cell.angle_beta   90.00
_cell.angle_gamma   90.00
#
_symmetry.space_group_name_H-M   'P 1'
#
loop_
_entity.id
_entity.type
_entity.pdbx_description
1 polymer ?
#
loop_
_entity_poly.entity_id
_entity_poly.type
_entity_poly.pdbx_seq_one_letter_code
_entity_poly.pdbx_strand_id
1 'polypeptide(L)'
;VLNKELQRVLSEFIRRTRITLPALTELIHGQTVDDYRPKKSMVPAVLEVSCQGYRHLPCLLDIAQSGARVPWTHPLPRQTLRPPNHKLVDERYNALVKNIRKEQDSWRYIVVDETILGL
;
A
#
# COMPACT_ATOMS: atom_id res chain seq x y z
N VAL A 1 -3.91 -13.98 15.93
CA VAL A 1 -4.95 -12.97 16.16
C VAL A 1 -4.41 -11.61 15.74
N LEU A 2 -5.18 -10.80 15.00
CA LEU A 2 -4.79 -9.45 14.58
C LEU A 2 -4.57 -8.51 15.78
N ASN A 3 -3.92 -7.39 15.55
CA ASN A 3 -3.83 -6.33 16.55
C ASN A 3 -5.14 -5.53 16.56
N LYS A 4 -6.07 -5.97 17.42
CA LYS A 4 -7.43 -5.41 17.49
C LYS A 4 -7.48 -4.01 18.06
N GLU A 5 -6.56 -3.69 18.95
CA GLU A 5 -6.51 -2.34 19.53
C GLU A 5 -6.06 -1.32 18.50
N LEU A 6 -5.01 -1.63 17.73
CA LEU A 6 -4.56 -0.76 16.64
C LEU A 6 -5.65 -0.61 15.55
N GLN A 7 -6.33 -1.71 15.20
CA GLN A 7 -7.48 -1.67 14.28
C GLN A 7 -8.58 -0.71 14.80
N ARG A 8 -8.95 -0.83 16.07
CA ARG A 8 -9.98 -0.01 16.72
C ARG A 8 -9.61 1.46 16.70
N VAL A 9 -8.40 1.80 17.12
CA VAL A 9 -7.90 3.18 17.19
C VAL A 9 -7.86 3.83 15.80
N LEU A 10 -7.33 3.13 14.79
CA LEU A 10 -7.28 3.66 13.42
C LEU A 10 -8.67 3.85 12.82
N SER A 11 -9.57 2.88 13.03
CA SER A 11 -10.95 2.98 12.54
C SER A 11 -11.68 4.15 13.19
N GLU A 12 -11.52 4.35 14.49
CA GLU A 12 -12.12 5.46 15.22
C GLU A 12 -11.52 6.82 14.80
N PHE A 13 -10.21 6.88 14.56
CA PHE A 13 -9.55 8.07 14.04
C PHE A 13 -10.15 8.48 12.69
N ILE A 14 -10.36 7.53 11.76
CA ILE A 14 -11.00 7.81 10.47
C ILE A 14 -12.42 8.33 10.65
N ARG A 15 -13.23 7.69 11.51
CA ARG A 15 -14.61 8.13 11.76
C ARG A 15 -14.69 9.55 12.30
N ARG A 16 -13.81 9.91 13.23
CA ARG A 16 -13.79 11.24 13.86
C ARG A 16 -13.30 12.33 12.93
N THR A 17 -12.23 12.05 12.18
CA THR A 17 -11.59 13.04 11.31
C THR A 17 -12.22 13.13 9.93
N ARG A 18 -12.96 12.09 9.52
CA ARG A 18 -13.47 11.90 8.15
C ARG A 18 -12.36 11.97 7.09
N ILE A 19 -11.12 11.66 7.47
CA ILE A 19 -10.00 11.56 6.54
C ILE A 19 -10.24 10.42 5.56
N THR A 20 -9.81 10.58 4.31
CA THR A 20 -9.89 9.51 3.32
C THR A 20 -8.81 8.45 3.60
N LEU A 21 -9.05 7.21 3.17
CA LEU A 21 -8.05 6.13 3.30
C LEU A 21 -6.69 6.47 2.64
N PRO A 22 -6.65 7.12 1.45
CA PRO A 22 -5.40 7.62 0.88
C PRO A 22 -4.68 8.60 1.81
N ALA A 23 -5.38 9.62 2.33
CA ALA A 23 -4.78 10.63 3.19
C ALA A 23 -4.31 10.05 4.54
N LEU A 24 -4.99 9.04 5.08
CA LEU A 24 -4.47 8.29 6.24
C LEU A 24 -3.16 7.54 5.90
N THR A 25 -3.10 6.94 4.71
CA THR A 25 -1.91 6.19 4.26
C THR A 25 -0.71 7.13 4.09
N GLU A 26 -0.95 8.30 3.50
CA GLU A 26 0.03 9.40 3.39
C GLU A 26 0.53 9.81 4.79
N LEU A 27 -0.40 10.08 5.72
CA LEU A 27 -0.10 10.47 7.10
C LEU A 27 0.77 9.44 7.83
N ILE A 28 0.40 8.15 7.78
CA ILE A 28 1.13 7.06 8.45
C ILE A 28 2.54 6.89 7.88
N HIS A 29 2.71 7.14 6.58
CA HIS A 29 4.01 7.04 5.92
C HIS A 29 4.83 8.32 5.98
N GLY A 30 4.29 9.41 6.55
CA GLY A 30 4.94 10.72 6.54
C GLY A 30 5.16 11.25 5.12
N GLN A 31 4.29 10.89 4.17
CA GLN A 31 4.35 11.44 2.81
C GLN A 31 4.02 12.93 2.87
N THR A 32 4.83 13.72 2.17
CA THR A 32 4.64 15.17 2.05
C THR A 32 4.46 15.51 0.57
N VAL A 33 4.06 16.76 0.30
CA VAL A 33 4.00 17.28 -1.08
C VAL A 33 5.38 17.16 -1.76
N ASP A 34 6.46 17.25 -0.97
CA ASP A 34 7.85 17.17 -1.44
C ASP A 34 8.40 15.73 -1.47
N ASP A 35 7.76 14.77 -0.79
CA ASP A 35 8.13 13.34 -0.78
C ASP A 35 6.88 12.46 -0.95
N TYR A 36 6.41 12.38 -2.20
CA TYR A 36 5.23 11.62 -2.59
C TYR A 36 5.49 10.12 -2.78
N ARG A 37 6.68 9.60 -2.43
CA ARG A 37 7.13 8.28 -2.90
C ARG A 37 6.13 7.17 -2.54
N PRO A 38 5.46 6.54 -3.53
CA PRO A 38 4.45 5.53 -3.26
C PRO A 38 5.14 4.23 -2.83
N LYS A 39 5.14 3.96 -1.52
CA LYS A 39 5.51 2.72 -0.78
C LYS A 39 6.04 1.53 -1.61
N LYS A 40 7.09 1.74 -2.36
CA LYS A 40 8.04 0.73 -2.81
C LYS A 40 9.37 1.22 -2.31
N SER A 41 10.21 0.33 -1.82
CA SER A 41 11.54 0.63 -1.28
C SER A 41 12.52 1.06 -2.38
N MET A 42 12.06 1.88 -3.33
CA MET A 42 12.77 2.44 -4.46
C MET A 42 13.35 3.78 -4.02
N VAL A 43 14.50 3.72 -3.37
CA VAL A 43 15.25 4.91 -2.95
C VAL A 43 16.15 5.31 -4.11
N PRO A 44 15.99 6.50 -4.73
CA PRO A 44 16.78 6.90 -5.89
C PRO A 44 18.29 6.74 -5.68
N ALA A 45 18.81 7.20 -4.54
CA ALA A 45 20.22 7.06 -4.18
C ALA A 45 20.70 5.59 -4.12
N VAL A 46 19.85 4.66 -3.65
CA VAL A 46 20.19 3.23 -3.62
C VAL A 46 20.16 2.66 -5.03
N LEU A 47 19.22 3.09 -5.88
CA LEU A 47 19.09 2.63 -7.26
C LEU A 47 20.25 3.12 -8.14
N GLU A 48 20.72 4.35 -7.95
CA GLU A 48 21.89 4.88 -8.67
C GLU A 48 23.12 3.99 -8.49
N VAL A 49 23.38 3.56 -7.26
CA VAL A 49 24.50 2.68 -6.93
C VAL A 49 24.23 1.23 -7.36
N SER A 50 23.07 0.69 -6.98
CA SER A 50 22.78 -0.74 -7.13
C SER A 50 22.46 -1.15 -8.58
N CYS A 51 22.04 -0.20 -9.41
CA CYS A 51 21.68 -0.43 -10.81
C CYS A 51 22.63 0.29 -11.77
N GLN A 52 23.87 0.57 -11.35
CA GLN A 52 24.87 1.18 -12.20
C GLN A 52 25.07 0.35 -13.49
N GLY A 53 25.08 1.02 -14.64
CA GLY A 53 25.20 0.38 -15.95
C GLY A 53 23.89 -0.22 -16.49
N TYR A 54 22.79 -0.18 -15.72
CA TYR A 54 21.48 -0.58 -16.24
C TYR A 54 20.97 0.43 -17.27
N ARG A 55 20.65 -0.04 -18.48
CA ARG A 55 20.22 0.78 -19.61
C ARG A 55 19.05 1.72 -19.27
N HIS A 56 18.12 1.28 -18.43
CA HIS A 56 16.92 2.04 -18.08
C HIS A 56 16.99 2.68 -16.69
N LEU A 57 18.19 2.84 -16.12
CA LEU A 57 18.38 3.52 -14.84
C LEU A 57 17.69 4.89 -14.79
N PRO A 58 17.78 5.77 -15.82
CA PRO A 58 17.05 7.04 -15.80
C PRO A 58 15.53 6.88 -15.64
N CYS A 59 14.94 5.92 -16.36
CA CYS A 59 13.51 5.62 -16.22
C CYS A 59 13.17 5.06 -14.83
N LEU A 60 14.05 4.23 -14.26
CA LEU A 60 13.86 3.64 -12.93
C LEU A 60 13.91 4.71 -11.83
N LEU A 61 14.79 5.71 -11.98
CA LEU A 61 14.88 6.86 -11.08
C LEU A 61 13.65 7.76 -11.20
N ASP A 62 13.18 8.03 -12.42
CA ASP A 62 11.93 8.78 -12.63
C ASP A 62 10.73 8.06 -11.99
N ILE A 63 10.61 6.73 -12.17
CA ILE A 63 9.57 5.93 -11.50
C ILE A 63 9.71 6.01 -9.97
N ALA A 64 10.93 5.98 -9.44
CA ALA A 64 11.18 6.05 -8.00
C ALA A 64 10.82 7.41 -7.41
N GLN A 65 11.01 8.49 -8.16
CA GLN A 65 10.70 9.86 -7.76
C GLN A 65 9.22 10.21 -7.94
N SER A 66 8.68 9.89 -9.13
CA SER A 66 7.39 10.38 -9.62
C SER A 66 6.27 9.34 -9.57
N GLY A 67 6.59 8.10 -9.20
CA GLY A 67 5.70 6.95 -9.35
C GLY A 67 5.61 6.45 -10.79
N ALA A 68 5.15 5.21 -10.97
CA ALA A 68 4.94 4.65 -12.31
C ALA A 68 3.72 5.29 -12.98
N ARG A 69 3.94 6.15 -13.98
CA ARG A 69 2.89 6.76 -14.81
C ARG A 69 2.74 5.97 -16.09
N VAL A 70 1.73 5.09 -16.14
CA VAL A 70 1.44 4.32 -17.35
C VAL A 70 0.31 5.01 -18.11
N PRO A 71 0.56 5.56 -19.32
CA PRO A 71 -0.52 6.05 -20.16
C PRO A 71 -1.35 4.85 -20.61
N TRP A 72 -2.61 4.82 -20.18
CA TRP A 72 -3.53 3.78 -20.61
C TRP A 72 -4.05 4.12 -22.01
N THR A 73 -3.95 3.17 -22.94
CA THR A 73 -4.52 3.32 -24.29
C THR A 73 -6.05 3.24 -24.28
N HIS A 74 -6.62 2.62 -23.24
CA HIS A 74 -8.04 2.47 -23.02
C HIS A 74 -8.33 2.58 -21.51
N PRO A 75 -9.52 3.04 -21.10
CA PRO A 75 -9.91 3.03 -19.69
C PRO A 75 -9.77 1.62 -19.09
N LEU A 76 -9.29 1.54 -17.84
CA LEU A 76 -9.23 0.26 -17.14
C LEU A 76 -10.64 -0.33 -17.01
N PRO A 77 -10.85 -1.61 -17.37
CA PRO A 77 -12.14 -2.24 -17.18
C PRO A 77 -12.44 -2.27 -15.68
N ARG A 78 -13.63 -1.82 -15.30
CA ARG A 78 -14.09 -1.89 -13.91
C ARG A 78 -14.22 -3.36 -13.52
N GLN A 79 -13.38 -3.82 -12.60
CA GLN A 79 -13.49 -5.17 -12.05
C GLN A 79 -14.77 -5.26 -11.20
N THR A 80 -15.79 -5.95 -11.70
CA THR A 80 -17.07 -6.17 -11.00
C THR A 80 -17.07 -7.45 -10.18
N LEU A 81 -16.27 -8.43 -10.59
CA LEU A 81 -16.12 -9.71 -9.90
C LEU A 81 -14.72 -9.84 -9.33
N ARG A 82 -14.65 -10.26 -8.08
CA ARG A 82 -13.38 -10.66 -7.47
C ARG A 82 -12.86 -11.88 -8.25
N PRO A 83 -11.66 -11.83 -8.85
CA PRO A 83 -11.09 -13.00 -9.47
C PRO A 83 -10.94 -14.10 -8.41
N PRO A 84 -11.09 -15.39 -8.78
CA PRO A 84 -10.79 -16.48 -7.88
C PRO A 84 -9.29 -16.44 -7.55
N ASN A 85 -8.95 -15.69 -6.50
CA ASN A 85 -7.61 -15.69 -5.94
C ASN A 85 -7.30 -17.12 -5.48
N HIS A 86 -6.04 -17.53 -5.64
CA HIS A 86 -5.58 -18.88 -5.33
C HIS A 86 -6.13 -19.37 -3.97
N LYS A 87 -6.68 -20.60 -3.93
CA LYS A 87 -7.24 -21.29 -2.73
C LYS A 87 -6.31 -21.35 -1.51
N LEU A 88 -5.06 -20.92 -1.68
CA LEU A 88 -4.02 -20.81 -0.66
C LEU A 88 -4.47 -19.97 0.54
N VAL A 89 -5.34 -18.98 0.34
CA VAL A 89 -5.86 -18.15 1.44
C VAL A 89 -6.72 -18.99 2.40
N ASP A 90 -7.60 -19.82 1.86
CA ASP A 90 -8.47 -20.68 2.65
C ASP A 90 -7.67 -21.83 3.29
N GLU A 91 -6.72 -22.40 2.54
CA GLU A 91 -5.82 -23.46 3.03
C GLU A 91 -4.83 -22.98 4.11
N ARG A 92 -4.44 -21.69 4.07
CA ARG A 92 -3.41 -21.12 4.95
C ARG A 92 -3.89 -19.92 5.76
N TYR A 93 -5.18 -19.87 6.09
CA TYR A 93 -5.80 -18.75 6.80
C TYR A 93 -5.02 -18.31 8.05
N ASN A 94 -4.58 -19.27 8.87
CA ASN A 94 -3.81 -18.97 10.08
C ASN A 94 -2.45 -18.32 9.79
N ALA A 95 -1.76 -18.75 8.72
CA ALA A 95 -0.50 -18.14 8.30
C ALA A 95 -0.73 -16.73 7.75
N LEU A 96 -1.82 -16.54 7.00
CA LEU A 96 -2.23 -15.22 6.52
C LEU A 96 -2.50 -14.27 7.68
N VAL A 97 -3.31 -14.65 8.67
CA VAL A 97 -3.61 -13.81 9.84
C VAL A 97 -2.34 -13.46 10.63
N LYS A 98 -1.40 -14.40 10.77
CA LYS A 98 -0.10 -14.14 11.42
C LYS A 98 0.72 -13.13 10.62
N ASN A 99 0.77 -13.27 9.30
CA ASN A 99 1.48 -12.33 8.43
C ASN A 99 0.83 -10.94 8.48
N ILE A 100 -0.49 -10.85 8.34
CA ILE A 100 -1.20 -9.57 8.45
C ILE A 100 -0.91 -8.91 9.79
N ARG A 101 -0.96 -9.65 10.91
CA ARG A 101 -0.60 -9.09 12.23
C ARG A 101 0.84 -8.57 12.25
N LYS A 102 1.82 -9.34 11.78
CA LYS A 102 3.24 -8.93 11.73
C LYS A 102 3.43 -7.65 10.90
N GLU A 103 2.76 -7.56 9.76
CA GLU A 103 2.81 -6.40 8.88
C GLU A 103 2.04 -5.20 9.45
N GLN A 104 0.96 -5.45 10.20
CA GLN A 104 0.21 -4.43 10.94
C GLN A 104 1.06 -3.83 12.07
N ASP A 105 1.70 -4.67 12.89
CA ASP A 105 2.55 -4.26 14.00
C ASP A 105 3.81 -3.51 13.54
N SER A 106 4.18 -3.64 12.25
CA SER A 106 5.30 -2.91 11.63
C SER A 106 4.87 -1.72 10.78
N TRP A 107 3.61 -1.28 10.89
CA TRP A 107 3.03 -0.17 10.12
C TRP A 107 3.10 -0.35 8.59
N ARG A 108 3.32 -1.59 8.14
CA ARG A 108 3.33 -1.94 6.71
C ARG A 108 1.93 -2.21 6.19
N TYR A 109 1.03 -2.75 7.01
CA TYR A 109 -0.39 -2.87 6.68
C TYR A 109 -1.26 -2.03 7.61
N ILE A 110 -2.24 -1.35 7.02
CA ILE A 110 -3.30 -0.66 7.75
C ILE A 110 -4.50 -1.59 7.77
N VAL A 111 -4.96 -1.94 8.97
CA VAL A 111 -6.13 -2.80 9.16
C VAL A 111 -7.21 -1.95 9.83
N VAL A 112 -8.36 -1.84 9.19
CA VAL A 112 -9.51 -1.02 9.64
C VAL A 112 -10.80 -1.81 9.52
N ASP A 113 -11.86 -1.32 10.15
CA ASP A 113 -13.20 -1.91 10.06
C ASP A 113 -13.76 -1.81 8.64
N GLU A 114 -14.44 -2.86 8.18
CA GLU A 114 -15.06 -2.92 6.85
C GLU A 114 -16.01 -1.74 6.59
N THR A 115 -16.72 -1.29 7.63
CA THR A 115 -17.62 -0.12 7.60
C THR A 115 -16.97 1.17 7.09
N ILE A 116 -15.63 1.29 7.15
CA ILE A 116 -14.90 2.44 6.63
C ILE A 116 -14.98 2.53 5.10
N LEU A 117 -15.17 1.41 4.41
CA LEU A 117 -15.26 1.39 2.94
C LEU A 117 -16.63 1.85 2.42
N GLY A 118 -17.63 2.00 3.30
CA GLY A 118 -19.01 2.34 2.90
C GLY A 118 -19.64 1.30 1.96
N LEU A 119 -19.15 0.06 2.00
CA LEU A 119 -19.65 -1.10 1.26
C LEU A 119 -20.80 -1.79 1.99
#